data_AF-A0A931EJB5-F1
#
_entry.id   AF-A0A931EJB5-F1
#
_cell.length_a   1.000
_cell.length_b   1.000
_cell.length_c   1.000
_cell.angle_alpha   90.00
_cell.angle_beta   90.00
_cell.angle_gamma   90.00
#
_symmetry.space_group_name_H-M   'P 1'
#
loop_
_entity.id
_entity.type
_entity.pdbx_description
1 polymer ?
#
loop_
_entity_poly.entity_id
_entity_poly.type
_entity_poly.pdbx_seq_one_letter_code
_entity_poly.pdbx_strand_id
1 'polypeptide(L)'
;MGRQPTGKGPPARIDFDLAREFEPSVESIRQWVRQAQLDLGERGDGLTSSEREELTRLRRENRVLREEREISSKAAAWFATETGSVPSRRSNL
;
A
#
# COMPACT_ATOMS: atom_id res chain seq x y z
N MET A 1 -24.08 -23.90 12.69
CA MET A 1 -23.17 -24.64 11.79
C MET A 1 -22.02 -23.72 11.36
N GLY A 2 -20.80 -23.95 11.86
CA GLY A 2 -19.61 -23.22 11.41
C GLY A 2 -19.04 -23.89 10.16
N ARG A 3 -18.81 -23.13 9.08
CA ARG A 3 -18.10 -23.64 7.90
C ARG A 3 -16.61 -23.73 8.24
N GLN A 4 -16.06 -24.94 8.21
CA GLN A 4 -14.62 -25.19 8.23
C GLN A 4 -14.04 -24.76 6.88
N PRO A 5 -13.05 -23.85 6.81
CA PRO A 5 -12.37 -23.57 5.55
C PRO A 5 -11.42 -24.73 5.24
N THR A 6 -11.79 -25.60 4.30
CA THR A 6 -10.91 -26.67 3.80
C THR A 6 -9.90 -26.09 2.80
N GLY A 7 -9.03 -25.20 3.27
CA GLY A 7 -7.91 -24.68 2.48
C GLY A 7 -6.73 -25.65 2.50
N LYS A 8 -6.85 -26.82 1.85
CA LYS A 8 -5.66 -27.62 1.52
C LYS A 8 -5.06 -27.06 0.22
N GLY A 9 -4.04 -26.22 0.37
CA GLY A 9 -3.13 -25.92 -0.74
C GLY A 9 -2.51 -27.19 -1.31
N PRO A 10 -1.88 -27.11 -2.48
CA PRO A 10 -1.26 -28.26 -3.13
C PRO A 10 -0.32 -28.99 -2.16
N PRO A 11 -0.32 -30.34 -2.12
CA PRO A 11 0.57 -31.08 -1.25
C PRO A 11 2.02 -30.70 -1.57
N ALA A 12 2.82 -30.44 -0.53
CA ALA A 12 4.20 -29.95 -0.62
C ALA A 12 5.14 -30.71 -1.59
N ARG A 13 4.76 -31.91 -2.02
CA ARG A 13 5.44 -32.67 -3.08
C ARG A 13 5.35 -31.98 -4.46
N ILE A 14 4.19 -31.42 -4.80
CA ILE A 14 3.96 -30.74 -6.08
C ILE A 14 4.84 -29.49 -6.21
N ASP A 15 4.97 -28.70 -5.14
CA ASP A 15 5.83 -27.50 -5.15
C ASP A 15 7.30 -27.85 -5.46
N PHE A 16 7.78 -28.98 -4.92
CA PHE A 16 9.17 -29.43 -5.10
C PHE A 16 9.42 -29.94 -6.52
N ASP A 17 8.48 -30.72 -7.07
CA ASP A 17 8.58 -31.20 -8.44
C ASP A 17 8.53 -30.04 -9.45
N LEU A 18 7.64 -29.07 -9.24
CA LEU A 18 7.56 -27.86 -10.08
C LEU A 18 8.82 -26.99 -10.00
N ALA A 19 9.40 -26.83 -8.81
CA ALA A 19 10.65 -26.08 -8.65
C ALA A 19 11.82 -26.72 -9.42
N ARG A 20 11.91 -28.06 -9.38
CA ARG A 20 12.93 -28.81 -10.10
C ARG A 20 12.76 -28.73 -11.62
N GLU A 21 11.53 -28.66 -12.10
CA GLU A 21 11.22 -28.66 -13.53
C GLU A 21 11.33 -27.28 -14.17
N PHE A 22 10.89 -26.22 -13.48
CA PHE A 22 10.71 -24.90 -14.08
C PHE A 22 11.72 -23.84 -13.66
N GLU A 23 12.62 -24.15 -12.71
CA GLU A 23 13.68 -23.30 -12.12
C GLU A 23 13.33 -22.40 -10.91
N PRO A 24 12.09 -21.93 -10.63
CA PRO A 24 11.80 -21.20 -9.41
C PRO A 24 12.14 -21.99 -8.15
N SER A 25 12.49 -21.29 -7.08
CA SER A 25 12.58 -21.93 -5.77
C SER A 25 11.20 -22.39 -5.28
N VAL A 26 11.18 -23.45 -4.48
CA VAL A 26 9.97 -23.95 -3.81
C VAL A 26 9.28 -22.85 -2.98
N GLU A 27 10.06 -21.94 -2.41
CA GLU A 27 9.53 -20.82 -1.63
C GLU A 27 8.76 -19.82 -2.51
N SER A 28 9.28 -19.48 -3.69
CA SER A 28 8.60 -18.63 -4.67
C SER A 28 7.26 -19.23 -5.09
N ILE A 29 7.24 -20.54 -5.38
CA ILE A 29 6.01 -21.25 -5.76
C ILE A 29 4.98 -21.19 -4.63
N ARG A 30 5.38 -21.46 -3.38
CA ARG A 30 4.49 -21.34 -2.22
C ARG A 30 3.96 -19.94 -2.00
N GLN A 31 4.78 -18.92 -2.27
CA GLN A 31 4.34 -17.54 -2.17
C GLN A 31 3.31 -17.20 -3.25
N TRP A 32 3.53 -17.59 -4.49
CA TRP A 32 2.56 -17.38 -5.58
C TRP A 32 1.26 -18.12 -5.35
N VAL A 33 1.30 -19.38 -4.88
CA VAL A 33 0.10 -20.13 -4.51
C VAL A 33 -0.67 -19.42 -3.41
N ARG A 34 0.00 -18.95 -2.34
CA ARG A 34 -0.66 -18.19 -1.27
C ARG A 34 -1.31 -16.90 -1.79
N GLN A 35 -0.62 -16.17 -2.67
CA GLN A 35 -1.17 -14.95 -3.26
C GLN A 35 -2.38 -15.25 -4.16
N ALA A 36 -2.32 -16.31 -4.97
CA ALA A 36 -3.45 -16.73 -5.79
C ALA A 36 -4.66 -17.12 -4.93
N GLN A 37 -4.45 -17.78 -3.79
CA GLN A 37 -5.52 -18.10 -2.84
C GLN A 37 -6.14 -16.84 -2.22
N LEU A 38 -5.34 -15.79 -1.96
CA LEU A 38 -5.86 -14.48 -1.53
C LEU A 38 -6.69 -13.85 -2.65
N ASP A 39 -6.16 -13.83 -3.88
CA ASP A 39 -6.81 -13.23 -5.04
C ASP A 39 -8.13 -13.92 -5.41
N LEU A 40 -8.24 -15.22 -5.14
CA LEU A 40 -9.48 -16.00 -5.30
C LEU A 40 -10.45 -15.88 -4.10
N GLY A 41 -10.05 -15.22 -3.02
CA GLY A 41 -10.85 -15.10 -1.80
C GLY A 41 -10.95 -16.40 -0.97
N GLU A 42 -10.10 -17.39 -1.24
CA GLU A 42 -9.99 -18.62 -0.46
C GLU A 42 -9.27 -18.39 0.89
N ARG A 43 -8.55 -17.28 0.98
CA ARG A 43 -7.85 -16.80 2.17
C ARG A 43 -8.18 -15.33 2.43
N GLY A 44 -8.13 -14.94 3.70
CA GLY A 44 -8.36 -13.55 4.14
C GLY A 44 -7.27 -13.03 5.09
N ASP A 45 -6.10 -13.67 5.14
CA ASP A 45 -4.99 -13.31 6.02
C ASP A 45 -3.99 -12.34 5.36
N GLY A 46 -4.36 -11.73 4.23
CA GLY A 46 -3.50 -10.83 3.48
C GLY A 46 -4.28 -9.99 2.47
N LEU A 47 -3.56 -9.11 1.76
CA LEU A 47 -4.09 -8.33 0.66
C LEU A 47 -4.04 -9.13 -0.64
N THR A 48 -5.09 -9.02 -1.43
CA THR A 48 -5.07 -9.38 -2.84
C THR A 48 -4.03 -8.53 -3.60
N SER A 49 -3.66 -8.99 -4.78
CA SER A 49 -2.73 -8.28 -5.67
C SER A 49 -3.27 -6.89 -6.03
N SER A 50 -4.57 -6.77 -6.33
CA SER A 50 -5.22 -5.49 -6.64
C SER A 50 -5.27 -4.54 -5.46
N GLU A 51 -5.59 -5.03 -4.25
CA GLU A 51 -5.56 -4.20 -3.04
C GLU A 51 -4.16 -3.70 -2.71
N ARG A 52 -3.13 -4.52 -2.95
CA ARG A 52 -1.72 -4.12 -2.75
C ARG A 52 -1.28 -3.05 -3.74
N GLU A 53 -1.64 -3.19 -5.00
CA GLU A 53 -1.39 -2.18 -6.03
C GLU A 53 -2.06 -0.86 -5.69
N GLU A 54 -3.34 -0.91 -5.33
CA GLU A 54 -4.11 0.26 -4.95
C GLU A 54 -3.53 0.94 -3.70
N LEU A 55 -3.18 0.18 -2.68
CA LEU A 55 -2.52 0.71 -1.48
C LEU A 55 -1.20 1.42 -1.82
N THR A 56 -0.43 0.88 -2.76
CA THR A 56 0.84 1.46 -3.21
C THR A 56 0.59 2.77 -3.97
N ARG A 57 -0.39 2.79 -4.86
CA ARG A 57 -0.83 4.00 -5.58
C ARG A 57 -1.26 5.09 -4.61
N LEU A 58 -2.16 4.77 -3.69
CA LEU A 58 -2.68 5.71 -2.70
C LEU A 58 -1.57 6.25 -1.78
N ARG A 59 -0.61 5.42 -1.36
CA ARG A 59 0.54 5.89 -0.56
C ARG A 59 1.41 6.89 -1.33
N ARG A 60 1.62 6.66 -2.62
CA ARG A 60 2.35 7.60 -3.49
C ARG A 60 1.59 8.90 -3.65
N GLU A 61 0.29 8.84 -3.95
CA GLU A 61 -0.55 10.03 -4.10
C GLU A 61 -0.63 10.84 -2.80
N ASN A 62 -0.82 10.18 -1.66
CA ASN A 62 -0.88 10.85 -0.37
C ASN A 62 0.43 11.58 -0.05
N ARG A 63 1.58 11.00 -0.40
CA ARG A 63 2.87 11.67 -0.25
C ARG A 63 2.94 12.95 -1.09
N VAL A 64 2.60 12.86 -2.37
CA VAL A 64 2.61 14.02 -3.28
C VAL A 64 1.67 15.11 -2.77
N LEU A 65 0.44 14.76 -2.39
CA LEU A 65 -0.54 15.72 -1.87
C LEU A 65 -0.06 16.42 -0.60
N ARG A 66 0.66 15.72 0.27
CA ARG A 66 1.24 16.32 1.49
C ARG A 66 2.34 17.31 1.14
N GLU A 67 3.22 16.96 0.21
CA GLU A 67 4.28 17.85 -0.28
C GLU A 67 3.68 19.11 -0.94
N GLU A 68 2.67 18.95 -1.81
CA GLU A 68 1.96 20.06 -2.45
C GLU A 68 1.27 20.97 -1.42
N ARG A 69 0.55 20.40 -0.45
CA ARG A 69 -0.10 21.16 0.62
C ARG A 69 0.90 22.00 1.40
N GLU A 70 2.07 21.45 1.72
CA GLU A 70 3.12 22.18 2.43
C GLU A 70 3.64 23.37 1.61
N ILE A 71 3.87 23.18 0.31
CA ILE A 71 4.31 24.25 -0.59
C ILE A 71 3.24 25.34 -0.66
N SER A 72 1.98 24.98 -0.92
CA SER A 72 0.88 25.92 -0.99
C SER A 72 0.67 26.67 0.33
N SER A 73 0.79 25.98 1.46
CA SER A 73 0.69 26.62 2.78
C SER A 73 1.81 27.62 3.02
N LYS A 74 3.05 27.29 2.64
CA LYS A 74 4.19 28.21 2.77
C LYS A 74 4.03 29.41 1.85
N ALA A 75 3.59 29.20 0.61
CA ALA A 75 3.29 30.27 -0.34
C ALA A 75 2.19 31.19 0.20
N ALA A 76 1.07 30.64 0.68
CA ALA A 76 -0.03 31.42 1.26
C ALA A 76 0.43 32.25 2.47
N ALA A 77 1.25 31.68 3.35
CA ALA A 77 1.82 32.39 4.49
C ALA A 77 2.73 33.55 4.04
N TRP A 78 3.60 33.31 3.06
CA TRP A 78 4.46 34.35 2.48
C TRP A 78 3.64 35.49 1.86
N PHE A 79 2.62 35.16 1.06
CA PHE A 79 1.74 36.16 0.45
C PHE A 79 0.98 36.97 1.51
N ALA A 80 0.47 36.33 2.58
CA ALA A 80 -0.23 37.02 3.65
C ALA A 80 0.68 38.01 4.41
N THR A 81 1.98 37.70 4.55
CA THR A 81 2.96 38.62 5.14
C THR A 81 3.36 39.77 4.20
N GLU A 82 3.54 39.50 2.91
CA GLU A 82 4.04 40.48 1.93
C GLU A 82 2.95 41.47 1.48
N THR A 83 1.70 41.02 1.38
CA THR A 83 0.57 41.86 0.93
C THR A 83 -0.08 42.71 2.05
N GLY A 84 0.49 42.71 3.26
CA GLY A 84 0.06 43.61 4.34
C GLY A 84 -1.33 43.36 4.92
N SER A 85 -1.99 42.24 4.58
CA SER A 85 -3.32 41.89 5.08
C SER A 85 -3.39 41.68 6.60
N VAL A 86 -2.26 41.51 7.27
CA VAL A 86 -2.18 41.49 8.73
C VAL A 86 -1.62 42.84 9.19
N PRO A 87 -2.43 43.74 9.77
CA PRO A 87 -1.88 44.96 10.34
C PRO A 87 -0.87 44.58 11.42
N SER A 88 0.37 45.01 11.24
CA SER A 88 1.44 44.85 12.22
C SER A 88 0.99 45.48 13.54
N ARG A 89 0.51 44.65 14.47
CA ARG A 89 0.22 45.06 15.85
C ARG A 89 1.54 45.18 16.62
N ARG A 90 2.45 46.03 16.11
CA ARG A 90 3.55 46.56 16.90
C ARG A 90 3.00 47.71 17.72
N SER A 91 2.48 47.36 18.88
CA SER A 91 2.22 48.31 19.96
C SER A 91 3.57 48.87 20.43
N ASN A 92 3.78 50.16 20.19
CA ASN A 92 4.86 50.91 20.83
C ASN A 92 4.45 51.15 22.29
N LEU A 93 5.20 50.55 23.21
CA LEU A 93 5.29 50.92 24.62
C LEU A 93 6.78 51.08 24.93
#